data_AF-A0A4Q2XGJ1-F1
#
_entry.id   AF-A0A4Q2XGJ1-F1
#
_cell.length_a   1.000
_cell.length_b   1.000
_cell.length_c   1.000
_cell.angle_alpha   90.00
_cell.angle_beta   90.00
_cell.angle_gamma   90.00
#
_symmetry.space_group_name_H-M   'P 1'
#
loop_
_entity.id
_entity.type
_entity.pdbx_description
1 polymer ?
#
loop_
_entity_poly.entity_id
_entity_poly.type
_entity_poly.pdbx_seq_one_letter_code
_entity_poly.pdbx_strand_id
1 'polypeptide(L)'
;MQRWIVVGGLVLMLLFGGAIYAYSNYKQGRPHPVWVPLPINPEVPEEKRLEIATNLKTKLSSDEVLIQVSKDLGLPAKMELSSDAEAADKIRNRLFVDVGEMESPRGRVPSINIGVKGKAREHKLSGEISMRLMEDVWKILGIKPPPKKS
;
A
#
# COMPACT_ATOMS: atom_id res chain seq x y z
N MET A 1 -2.03 -48.47 -26.97
CA MET A 1 -1.36 -47.17 -27.22
C MET A 1 -2.19 -45.96 -26.80
N GLN A 2 -3.49 -45.89 -27.13
CA GLN A 2 -4.35 -44.75 -26.79
C GLN A 2 -4.40 -44.37 -25.30
N ARG A 3 -4.38 -45.37 -24.39
CA ARG A 3 -4.34 -45.14 -22.93
C ARG A 3 -3.10 -44.37 -22.45
N TRP A 4 -1.93 -44.60 -23.06
CA TRP A 4 -0.68 -43.93 -22.70
C TRP A 4 -0.62 -42.49 -23.20
N ILE A 5 -1.27 -42.21 -24.33
CA ILE A 5 -1.40 -40.84 -24.87
C ILE A 5 -2.28 -39.99 -23.96
N VAL A 6 -3.39 -40.56 -23.48
CA VAL A 6 -4.29 -39.86 -22.53
C VAL A 6 -3.55 -39.55 -21.23
N VAL A 7 -2.80 -40.50 -20.68
CA VAL A 7 -2.00 -40.28 -19.46
C VAL A 7 -0.90 -39.23 -19.70
N GLY A 8 -0.17 -39.32 -20.80
CA GLY A 8 0.87 -38.33 -21.15
C GLY A 8 0.30 -36.92 -21.33
N GLY A 9 -0.85 -36.79 -21.99
CA GLY A 9 -1.56 -35.53 -22.13
C GLY A 9 -2.02 -34.95 -20.79
N LEU A 10 -2.54 -35.79 -19.88
CA LEU A 10 -2.97 -35.37 -18.54
C LEU A 10 -1.80 -34.88 -17.69
N VAL A 11 -0.64 -35.56 -17.77
CA VAL A 11 0.59 -35.15 -17.08
C VAL A 11 1.09 -33.81 -17.61
N LEU A 12 1.14 -33.61 -18.93
CA LEU A 12 1.53 -32.33 -19.51
C LEU A 12 0.57 -31.21 -19.12
N MET A 13 -0.74 -31.47 -19.12
CA MET A 13 -1.75 -30.47 -18.74
C MET A 13 -1.63 -30.08 -17.26
N LEU A 14 -1.34 -31.03 -16.37
CA LEU A 14 -1.06 -30.75 -14.95
C LEU A 14 0.23 -29.96 -14.76
N LEU A 15 1.30 -30.29 -15.49
CA LEU A 15 2.57 -29.56 -15.41
C LEU A 15 2.45 -28.13 -15.94
N PHE A 16 1.82 -27.93 -17.11
CA PHE A 16 1.61 -26.59 -17.67
C PHE A 16 0.60 -25.77 -16.86
N GLY A 17 -0.51 -26.39 -16.44
CA GLY A 17 -1.50 -25.74 -15.57
C GLY A 17 -0.89 -25.33 -14.22
N GLY A 18 -0.11 -26.23 -13.62
CA GLY A 18 0.62 -25.96 -12.38
C GLY A 18 1.67 -24.86 -12.53
N ALA A 19 2.43 -24.85 -13.62
CA ALA A 19 3.44 -23.83 -13.90
C ALA A 19 2.81 -22.43 -14.11
N ILE A 20 1.72 -22.34 -14.87
CA ILE A 20 0.99 -21.08 -15.08
C ILE A 20 0.41 -20.57 -13.76
N TYR A 21 -0.19 -21.46 -12.96
CA TYR A 21 -0.75 -21.10 -11.66
C TYR A 21 0.34 -20.62 -10.69
N ALA A 22 1.44 -21.35 -10.58
CA ALA A 22 2.58 -20.96 -9.74
C ALA A 22 3.16 -19.60 -10.17
N TYR A 23 3.29 -19.37 -11.47
CA TYR A 23 3.78 -18.10 -12.00
C TYR A 23 2.83 -16.92 -11.72
N SER A 24 1.52 -17.14 -11.89
CA SER A 24 0.49 -16.14 -11.56
C SER A 24 0.51 -15.78 -10.08
N ASN A 25 0.53 -16.78 -9.19
CA ASN A 25 0.62 -16.58 -7.74
C ASN A 25 1.90 -15.86 -7.35
N TYR A 26 3.03 -16.21 -7.96
CA TYR A 26 4.30 -15.52 -7.72
C TYR A 26 4.20 -14.03 -8.10
N LYS A 27 3.65 -13.69 -9.27
CA LYS A 27 3.44 -12.29 -9.67
C LYS A 27 2.51 -11.53 -8.71
N GLN A 28 1.41 -12.16 -8.27
CA GLN A 28 0.45 -11.56 -7.35
C GLN A 28 0.98 -11.39 -5.92
N GLY A 29 1.96 -12.21 -5.52
CA GLY A 29 2.64 -12.13 -4.24
C GLY A 29 3.75 -11.10 -4.16
N ARG A 30 4.12 -10.46 -5.29
CA ARG A 30 5.21 -9.46 -5.31
C ARG A 30 4.84 -8.22 -4.49
N PRO A 31 5.83 -7.58 -3.84
CA PRO A 31 5.65 -6.28 -3.21
C PRO A 31 5.16 -5.26 -4.23
N HIS A 32 4.04 -4.61 -3.93
CA HIS A 32 3.46 -3.53 -4.72
C HIS A 32 3.15 -2.38 -3.75
N PRO A 33 4.03 -1.36 -3.66
CA PRO A 33 3.73 -0.18 -2.87
C PRO A 33 2.54 0.56 -3.47
N VAL A 34 1.64 1.03 -2.61
CA VAL A 34 0.56 1.94 -2.97
C VAL A 34 0.71 3.15 -2.07
N TRP A 35 0.64 4.34 -2.64
CA TRP A 35 0.81 5.59 -1.91
C TRP A 35 -0.08 6.69 -2.46
N VAL A 36 -0.29 7.69 -1.63
CA VAL A 36 -0.92 8.96 -1.98
C VAL A 36 0.17 10.04 -1.95
N PRO A 37 0.42 10.74 -3.07
CA PRO A 37 1.37 11.85 -3.08
C PRO A 37 0.74 13.10 -2.44
N LEU A 38 1.47 13.72 -1.50
CA LEU A 38 1.17 15.04 -0.95
C LEU A 38 2.12 16.07 -1.58
N PRO A 39 1.63 16.98 -2.46
CA PRO A 39 2.48 17.97 -3.10
C PRO A 39 3.03 18.99 -2.09
N ILE A 40 4.28 19.43 -2.30
CA ILE A 40 5.01 20.36 -1.44
C ILE A 40 5.51 21.54 -2.25
N ASN A 41 5.69 22.70 -1.61
CA ASN A 41 6.30 23.85 -2.26
C ASN A 41 7.73 23.50 -2.76
N PRO A 42 8.01 23.67 -4.06
CA PRO A 42 9.34 23.40 -4.64
C PRO A 42 10.46 24.29 -4.09
N GLU A 43 10.15 25.40 -3.45
CA GLU A 43 11.14 26.30 -2.82
C GLU A 43 11.69 25.74 -1.51
N VAL A 44 11.04 24.73 -0.91
CA VAL A 44 11.50 24.13 0.35
C VAL A 44 12.77 23.32 0.08
N PRO A 45 13.87 23.54 0.83
CA PRO A 45 15.09 22.74 0.73
C PRO A 45 14.83 21.26 0.98
N GLU A 46 15.61 20.38 0.33
CA GLU A 46 15.48 18.92 0.45
C GLU A 46 15.58 18.43 1.90
N GLU A 47 16.49 19.00 2.69
CA GLU A 47 16.66 18.69 4.12
C GLU A 47 15.37 18.90 4.92
N LYS A 48 14.67 20.02 4.68
CA LYS A 48 13.39 20.30 5.32
C LYS A 48 12.30 19.35 4.84
N ARG A 49 12.34 18.91 3.58
CA ARG A 49 11.38 17.91 3.07
C ARG A 49 11.57 16.56 3.76
N LEU A 50 12.82 16.13 3.95
CA LEU A 50 13.16 14.90 4.67
C LEU A 50 12.76 15.00 6.16
N GLU A 51 12.94 16.16 6.78
CA GLU A 51 12.50 16.41 8.15
C GLU A 51 10.97 16.31 8.28
N ILE A 52 10.22 16.93 7.37
CA ILE A 52 8.75 16.83 7.33
C ILE A 52 8.32 15.37 7.11
N ALA A 53 8.94 14.65 6.18
CA ALA A 53 8.65 13.24 5.91
C ALA A 53 8.90 12.37 7.16
N THR A 54 10.03 12.58 7.84
CA THR A 54 10.40 11.84 9.06
C THR A 54 9.44 12.15 10.20
N ASN A 55 9.09 13.43 10.41
CA ASN A 55 8.14 13.84 11.44
C ASN A 55 6.74 13.27 11.17
N LEU A 56 6.29 13.27 9.91
CA LEU A 56 5.02 12.65 9.52
C LEU A 56 5.06 11.14 9.75
N LYS A 57 6.15 10.45 9.39
CA LYS A 57 6.33 9.03 9.64
C LYS A 57 6.19 8.70 11.12
N THR A 58 6.84 9.47 12.00
CA THR A 58 6.77 9.26 13.45
C THR A 58 5.36 9.45 13.99
N LYS A 59 4.65 10.50 13.55
CA LYS A 59 3.26 10.75 13.98
C LYS A 59 2.28 9.70 13.47
N LEU A 60 2.42 9.28 12.21
CA LEU A 60 1.58 8.24 11.60
C LEU A 60 1.87 6.83 12.13
N SER A 61 3.08 6.61 12.66
CA SER A 61 3.46 5.34 13.29
C SER A 61 2.96 5.21 14.73
N SER A 62 2.22 6.20 15.24
CA SER A 62 1.63 6.13 16.59
C SER A 62 0.57 5.03 16.68
N ASP A 63 0.55 4.30 17.80
CA ASP A 63 -0.38 3.19 18.02
C ASP A 63 -1.84 3.66 17.90
N GLU A 64 -2.15 4.86 18.38
CA GLU A 64 -3.51 5.42 18.33
C GLU A 64 -4.02 5.57 16.89
N VAL A 65 -3.22 6.15 15.99
CA VAL A 65 -3.58 6.34 14.58
C VAL A 65 -3.73 4.99 13.89
N LEU A 66 -2.78 4.07 14.11
CA LEU A 66 -2.79 2.77 13.45
C LEU A 66 -3.93 1.86 13.93
N ILE A 67 -4.26 1.89 15.22
CA ILE A 67 -5.42 1.18 15.78
C ILE A 67 -6.71 1.78 15.23
N GLN A 68 -6.81 3.09 15.13
CA GLN A 68 -7.99 3.75 14.56
C GLN A 68 -8.17 3.38 13.08
N VAL A 69 -7.09 3.39 12.28
CA VAL A 69 -7.11 2.93 10.89
C VAL A 69 -7.53 1.46 10.79
N SER A 70 -7.07 0.60 11.71
CA SER A 70 -7.48 -0.81 11.77
C SER A 70 -8.98 -0.97 12.01
N LYS A 71 -9.52 -0.22 12.98
CA LYS A 71 -10.95 -0.25 13.32
C LYS A 71 -11.82 0.27 12.18
N ASP A 72 -11.45 1.40 11.59
CA ASP A 72 -12.22 2.04 10.53
C ASP A 72 -12.30 1.19 9.26
N LEU A 73 -11.25 0.42 8.96
CA LEU A 73 -11.16 -0.42 7.76
C LEU A 73 -11.52 -1.89 8.01
N GLY A 74 -11.76 -2.28 9.27
CA GLY A 74 -12.01 -3.67 9.66
C GLY A 74 -10.87 -4.60 9.27
N LEU A 75 -9.62 -4.15 9.43
CA LEU A 75 -8.44 -4.88 8.97
C LEU A 75 -8.27 -6.28 9.56
N PRO A 76 -8.66 -6.57 10.82
CA PRO A 76 -8.52 -7.92 11.36
C PRO A 76 -9.31 -8.96 10.55
N ALA A 77 -10.53 -8.61 10.14
CA ALA A 77 -11.36 -9.48 9.31
C ALA A 77 -10.81 -9.63 7.88
N LYS A 78 -10.28 -8.54 7.30
CA LYS A 78 -9.74 -8.55 5.92
C LYS A 78 -8.36 -9.21 5.79
N MET A 79 -7.60 -9.25 6.88
CA MET A 79 -6.23 -9.80 6.91
C MET A 79 -6.12 -11.12 7.68
N GLU A 80 -7.24 -11.68 8.14
CA GLU A 80 -7.30 -12.90 8.95
C GLU A 80 -6.42 -12.80 10.21
N LEU A 81 -6.49 -11.67 10.91
CA LEU A 81 -5.70 -11.40 12.10
C LEU A 81 -6.51 -11.56 13.38
N SER A 82 -5.79 -11.86 14.46
CA SER A 82 -6.38 -12.13 15.76
C SER A 82 -6.81 -10.87 16.52
N SER A 83 -6.23 -9.70 16.20
CA SER A 83 -6.54 -8.43 16.86
C SER A 83 -6.22 -7.20 16.01
N ASP A 84 -6.83 -6.06 16.36
CA ASP A 84 -6.51 -4.74 15.78
C ASP A 84 -5.07 -4.29 16.07
N ALA A 85 -4.50 -4.72 17.20
CA ALA A 85 -3.10 -4.43 17.54
C ALA A 85 -2.13 -5.13 16.57
N GLU A 86 -2.41 -6.39 16.22
CA GLU A 86 -1.61 -7.15 15.26
C GLU A 86 -1.72 -6.55 13.83
N ALA A 87 -2.90 -6.03 13.48
CA ALA A 87 -3.10 -5.30 12.23
C ALA A 87 -2.31 -3.99 12.22
N ALA A 88 -2.35 -3.22 13.31
CA ALA A 88 -1.60 -1.98 13.48
C ALA A 88 -0.08 -2.21 13.32
N ASP A 89 0.47 -3.26 13.95
CA ASP A 89 1.89 -3.60 13.80
C ASP A 89 2.27 -4.03 12.38
N LYS A 90 1.39 -4.77 11.68
CA LYS A 90 1.61 -5.09 10.26
C LYS A 90 1.59 -3.85 9.38
N ILE A 91 0.69 -2.89 9.65
CA ILE A 91 0.67 -1.61 8.93
C ILE A 91 1.93 -0.82 9.23
N ARG A 92 2.34 -0.70 10.49
CA ARG A 92 3.56 0.00 10.91
C ARG A 92 4.79 -0.46 10.14
N ASN A 93 4.96 -1.79 10.02
CA ASN A 93 6.08 -2.39 9.29
C ASN A 93 6.02 -2.17 7.78
N ARG A 94 4.81 -1.95 7.23
CA ARG A 94 4.58 -1.72 5.79
C ARG A 94 4.52 -0.24 5.44
N LEU A 95 4.32 0.64 6.42
CA LEU A 95 4.19 2.08 6.26
C LEU A 95 5.50 2.68 5.76
N PHE A 96 5.40 3.53 4.75
CA PHE A 96 6.51 4.35 4.29
C PHE A 96 6.02 5.79 4.04
N VAL A 97 6.94 6.71 4.28
CA VAL A 97 6.77 8.14 4.02
C VAL A 97 8.07 8.62 3.42
N ASP A 98 8.09 8.77 2.10
CA ASP A 98 9.30 9.07 1.33
C ASP A 98 9.13 10.35 0.53
N VAL A 99 10.21 11.09 0.31
CA VAL A 99 10.22 12.24 -0.60
C VAL A 99 10.35 11.71 -2.02
N GLY A 100 9.51 12.21 -2.92
CA GLY A 100 9.55 11.87 -4.33
C GLY A 100 8.99 13.00 -5.18
N GLU A 101 8.56 12.63 -6.39
CA GLU A 101 7.98 13.56 -7.35
C GLU A 101 6.59 13.07 -7.76
N MET A 102 5.68 14.02 -7.93
CA MET A 102 4.35 13.81 -8.48
C MET A 102 4.27 14.50 -9.84
N GLU A 103 3.66 13.83 -10.80
CA GLU A 103 3.35 14.43 -12.10
C GLU A 103 2.12 15.34 -11.95
N SER A 104 2.28 16.62 -12.31
CA SER A 104 1.19 17.59 -12.36
C SER A 104 1.06 18.16 -13.78
N PRO A 105 -0.10 18.74 -14.16
CA PRO A 105 -0.26 19.38 -15.47
C PRO A 105 0.77 20.50 -15.76
N ARG A 106 1.45 21.02 -14.73
CA ARG A 106 2.48 22.07 -14.83
C ARG A 106 3.91 21.53 -14.77
N GLY A 107 4.09 20.21 -14.82
CA GLY A 107 5.38 19.54 -14.69
C GLY A 107 5.51 18.74 -13.39
N ARG A 108 6.69 18.19 -13.15
CA ARG A 108 6.98 17.41 -11.94
C ARG A 108 7.10 18.34 -10.74
N VAL A 109 6.34 18.05 -9.70
CA VAL A 109 6.38 18.77 -8.42
C VAL A 109 6.87 17.85 -7.32
N PRO A 110 7.66 18.34 -6.35
CA PRO A 110 8.07 17.53 -5.24
C PRO A 110 6.87 17.15 -4.38
N SER A 111 6.85 15.90 -3.92
CA SER A 111 5.77 15.34 -3.11
C SER A 111 6.30 14.45 -2.00
N ILE A 112 5.62 14.42 -0.88
CA ILE A 112 5.78 13.35 0.12
C ILE A 112 4.82 12.23 -0.23
N ASN A 113 5.36 11.06 -0.51
CA ASN A 113 4.62 9.84 -0.80
C ASN A 113 4.30 9.14 0.52
N ILE A 114 3.03 9.10 0.92
CA ILE A 114 2.57 8.39 2.12
C ILE A 114 1.82 7.14 1.68
N GLY A 115 2.25 5.98 2.15
CA GLY A 115 1.64 4.72 1.71
C GLY A 115 2.07 3.49 2.47
N VAL A 116 1.58 2.34 2.01
CA VAL A 116 1.92 1.02 2.57
C VAL A 116 2.43 0.08 1.49
N LYS A 117 3.44 -0.71 1.85
CA LYS A 117 3.98 -1.79 1.01
C LYS A 117 3.10 -3.03 1.18
N GLY A 118 2.23 -3.29 0.20
CA GLY A 118 1.37 -4.48 0.18
C GLY A 118 1.83 -5.51 -0.86
N LYS A 119 1.06 -6.59 -1.00
CA LYS A 119 1.17 -7.50 -2.16
C LYS A 119 0.35 -6.94 -3.32
N ALA A 120 0.69 -7.29 -4.56
CA ALA A 120 -0.09 -6.86 -5.74
C ALA A 120 -1.57 -7.28 -5.66
N ARG A 121 -1.88 -8.47 -5.12
CA ARG A 121 -3.27 -8.90 -4.86
C ARG A 121 -4.01 -8.06 -3.81
N GLU A 122 -3.28 -7.42 -2.91
CA GLU A 122 -3.79 -6.57 -1.83
C GLU A 122 -3.87 -5.10 -2.26
N HIS A 123 -3.71 -4.77 -3.54
CA HIS A 123 -3.65 -3.40 -4.04
C HIS A 123 -4.83 -2.54 -3.59
N LYS A 124 -6.07 -3.07 -3.63
CA LYS A 124 -7.26 -2.36 -3.17
C LYS A 124 -7.20 -2.04 -1.67
N LEU A 125 -6.81 -3.03 -0.86
CA LEU A 125 -6.66 -2.87 0.58
C LEU A 125 -5.56 -1.84 0.91
N SER A 126 -4.41 -1.93 0.27
CA SER A 126 -3.31 -0.97 0.42
C SER A 126 -3.73 0.45 0.01
N GLY A 127 -4.56 0.57 -1.04
CA GLY A 127 -5.16 1.83 -1.45
C GLY A 127 -6.10 2.41 -0.39
N GLU A 128 -7.02 1.60 0.13
CA GLU A 128 -7.93 1.99 1.23
C GLU A 128 -7.16 2.46 2.47
N ILE A 129 -6.13 1.71 2.88
CA ILE A 129 -5.25 2.07 4.00
C ILE A 129 -4.54 3.40 3.73
N SER A 130 -3.97 3.57 2.54
CA SER A 130 -3.24 4.81 2.19
C SER A 130 -4.16 6.03 2.14
N MET A 131 -5.38 5.88 1.61
CA MET A 131 -6.38 6.96 1.61
C MET A 131 -6.85 7.32 3.02
N ARG A 132 -7.09 6.32 3.89
CA ARG A 132 -7.49 6.58 5.27
C ARG A 132 -6.37 7.23 6.08
N LEU A 133 -5.11 6.80 5.88
CA LEU A 133 -3.93 7.44 6.47
C LEU A 133 -3.82 8.91 6.03
N MET A 134 -4.17 9.22 4.78
CA MET A 134 -4.16 10.60 4.28
C MET A 134 -5.14 11.50 5.03
N GLU A 135 -6.29 10.97 5.48
CA GLU A 135 -7.23 11.73 6.31
C GLU A 135 -6.61 12.13 7.65
N ASP A 136 -5.77 11.28 8.24
CA ASP A 136 -5.04 11.61 9.47
C ASP A 136 -3.86 12.57 9.19
N VAL A 137 -3.20 12.44 8.03
CA VAL A 137 -2.20 13.43 7.58
C VAL A 137 -2.82 14.81 7.45
N TRP A 138 -4.01 14.95 6.87
CA TRP A 138 -4.71 16.24 6.77
C TRP A 138 -5.04 16.82 8.14
N LYS A 139 -5.47 15.99 9.10
CA LYS A 139 -5.70 16.44 10.49
C LYS A 139 -4.41 16.90 11.16
N ILE A 140 -3.31 16.15 10.99
CA ILE A 140 -1.99 16.48 11.56
C ILE A 140 -1.44 17.79 10.98
N LEU A 141 -1.64 18.02 9.68
CA LEU A 141 -1.18 19.22 8.99
C LEU A 141 -2.17 20.40 9.09
N GLY A 142 -3.38 20.18 9.63
CA GLY A 142 -4.44 21.19 9.70
C GLY A 142 -4.96 21.64 8.32
N ILE A 143 -4.78 20.82 7.28
CA ILE A 143 -5.18 21.16 5.90
C ILE A 143 -6.59 20.62 5.66
N LYS A 144 -7.44 21.41 4.98
CA LYS A 144 -8.78 20.94 4.57
C LYS A 144 -8.65 19.81 3.55
N PRO A 145 -9.34 18.66 3.73
CA PRO A 145 -9.40 17.61 2.73
C PRO A 145 -9.85 18.16 1.37
N PRO A 146 -9.26 17.73 0.24
CA PRO A 146 -9.88 17.94 -1.06
C PRO A 146 -11.28 17.31 -1.05
N PRO A 147 -12.28 17.95 -1.69
CA PRO A 147 -13.63 17.41 -1.74
C PRO A 147 -13.59 16.03 -2.39
N LYS A 148 -14.04 14.99 -1.67
CA LYS A 148 -14.26 13.66 -2.24
C LYS A 148 -15.27 13.84 -3.37
N LYS A 149 -14.84 13.67 -4.63
CA LYS A 149 -15.79 13.58 -5.75
C LYS A 149 -16.58 12.30 -5.55
N SER A 150 -17.84 12.45 -5.15
CA SER A 150 -18.87 11.41 -5.12
C SER A 150 -19.13 10.87 -6.52
#